data_AF-A0A3D5FTS0-F1
#
_entry.id   AF-A0A3D5FTS0-F1
#
_cell.length_a   1.000
_cell.length_b   1.000
_cell.length_c   1.000
_cell.angle_alpha   90.00
_cell.angle_beta   90.00
_cell.angle_gamma   90.00
#
_symmetry.space_group_name_H-M   'P 1'
#
loop_
_entity.id
_entity.type
_entity.pdbx_description
1 polymer ?
#
loop_
_entity_poly.entity_id
_entity_poly.type
_entity_poly.pdbx_seq_one_letter_code
_entity_poly.pdbx_strand_id
1 'polypeptide(L)'
;MAELSDIDNEDIRFEIEEYVEHPEEIQRLIDLFSAARPIHQDMAAALIAGEHHLVDELAQKALADGIEALEVMDDGLIAGMGIVGIKFRENFIFVP
;
A
#
# COMPACT_ATOMS: atom_id res chain seq x y z
N MET A 1 4.54 -10.50 -16.17
CA MET A 1 4.56 -9.26 -15.37
C MET A 1 3.17 -9.12 -14.82
N ALA A 2 3.03 -8.72 -13.56
CA ALA A 2 1.69 -8.49 -13.02
C ALA A 2 1.08 -7.26 -13.69
N GLU A 3 -0.24 -7.26 -13.79
CA GLU A 3 -1.03 -6.16 -14.33
C GLU A 3 -1.75 -5.44 -13.18
N LEU A 4 -2.16 -4.19 -13.40
CA LEU A 4 -2.86 -3.39 -12.38
C LEU A 4 -4.12 -4.11 -11.84
N SER A 5 -4.80 -4.88 -12.69
CA SER A 5 -5.99 -5.68 -12.34
C SER A 5 -5.71 -6.85 -11.39
N ASP A 6 -4.44 -7.23 -11.18
CA ASP A 6 -4.06 -8.32 -10.28
C ASP A 6 -3.96 -7.86 -8.82
N ILE A 7 -4.05 -6.56 -8.54
CA ILE A 7 -4.21 -6.01 -7.19
C ILE A 7 -5.68 -6.12 -6.81
N ASP A 8 -6.00 -6.68 -5.65
CA ASP A 8 -7.40 -6.89 -5.22
C ASP A 8 -8.06 -5.59 -4.74
N ASN A 9 -7.32 -4.74 -4.03
CA ASN A 9 -7.83 -3.52 -3.41
C ASN A 9 -8.00 -2.38 -4.44
N GLU A 10 -9.23 -1.86 -4.55
CA GLU A 10 -9.61 -0.78 -5.49
C GLU A 10 -8.91 0.54 -5.22
N ASP A 11 -8.74 0.91 -3.94
CA ASP A 11 -8.12 2.18 -3.55
C ASP A 11 -6.64 2.19 -3.94
N ILE A 12 -5.93 1.07 -3.77
CA ILE A 12 -4.53 0.96 -4.23
C ILE A 12 -4.44 1.11 -5.74
N ARG A 13 -5.33 0.46 -6.51
CA ARG A 13 -5.34 0.60 -7.98
C ARG A 13 -5.54 2.05 -8.38
N PHE A 14 -6.50 2.72 -7.76
CA PHE A 14 -6.76 4.15 -7.97
C PHE A 14 -5.55 5.01 -7.63
N GLU A 15 -4.91 4.79 -6.48
CA GLU A 15 -3.75 5.56 -6.05
C GLU A 15 -2.56 5.41 -7.01
N ILE A 16 -2.32 4.20 -7.54
CA ILE A 16 -1.28 3.95 -8.55
C ILE A 16 -1.63 4.65 -9.87
N GLU A 17 -2.86 4.52 -10.34
CA GLU A 17 -3.31 5.07 -11.63
C GLU A 17 -3.32 6.60 -11.63
N GLU A 18 -3.72 7.22 -10.51
CA GLU A 18 -3.89 8.68 -10.42
C GLU A 18 -2.59 9.43 -10.10
N TYR A 19 -1.72 8.88 -9.24
CA TYR A 19 -0.61 9.65 -8.66
C TYR A 19 0.79 9.18 -9.03
N VAL A 20 0.95 8.01 -9.68
CA VAL A 20 2.27 7.46 -10.01
C VAL A 20 2.52 7.58 -11.51
N GLU A 21 3.47 8.43 -11.90
CA GLU A 21 3.72 8.72 -13.33
C GLU A 21 4.86 7.88 -13.94
N HIS A 22 5.82 7.49 -13.12
CA HIS A 22 7.03 6.81 -13.57
C HIS A 22 6.77 5.32 -13.85
N PRO A 23 6.96 4.81 -15.09
CA PRO A 23 6.63 3.42 -15.45
C PRO A 23 7.33 2.37 -14.58
N GLU A 24 8.56 2.63 -14.15
CA GLU A 24 9.32 1.77 -13.25
C GLU A 24 8.73 1.75 -11.83
N GLU A 25 8.17 2.86 -11.35
CA GLU A 25 7.51 2.93 -10.05
C GLU A 25 6.14 2.26 -10.11
N ILE A 26 5.38 2.49 -11.18
CA ILE A 26 4.09 1.82 -11.45
C ILE A 26 4.29 0.31 -11.44
N GLN A 27 5.23 -0.20 -12.25
CA GLN A 27 5.45 -1.65 -12.33
C GLN A 27 5.91 -2.24 -11.00
N ARG A 28 6.80 -1.53 -10.28
CA ARG A 28 7.26 -1.98 -8.95
C ARG A 28 6.10 -2.09 -7.96
N LEU A 29 5.18 -1.13 -7.95
CA LEU A 29 4.02 -1.15 -7.06
C LEU A 29 3.03 -2.24 -7.47
N ILE A 30 2.79 -2.44 -8.77
CA ILE A 30 1.95 -3.53 -9.28
C ILE A 30 2.53 -4.89 -8.88
N ASP A 31 3.82 -5.13 -9.12
CA ASP A 31 4.47 -6.40 -8.77
C ASP A 31 4.45 -6.64 -7.25
N LEU A 32 4.59 -5.58 -6.44
CA LEU A 32 4.52 -5.69 -4.98
C LEU A 32 3.10 -6.03 -4.52
N PHE A 33 2.11 -5.22 -4.89
CA PHE A 33 0.75 -5.37 -4.35
C PHE A 33 -0.01 -6.55 -4.93
N SER A 34 0.28 -6.99 -6.16
CA SER A 34 -0.28 -8.22 -6.73
C SER A 34 0.21 -9.48 -6.01
N ALA A 35 1.37 -9.44 -5.36
CA ALA A 35 1.90 -10.52 -4.54
C ALA A 35 1.51 -10.39 -3.06
N ALA A 36 1.10 -9.20 -2.61
CA ALA A 36 0.72 -8.94 -1.22
C ALA A 36 -0.64 -9.55 -0.88
N ARG A 37 -0.78 -10.02 0.37
CA ARG A 37 -2.06 -10.55 0.87
C ARG A 37 -3.13 -9.46 0.93
N PRO A 38 -4.42 -9.82 0.85
CA PRO A 38 -5.52 -8.85 0.97
C PRO A 38 -5.43 -7.97 2.22
N ILE A 39 -5.09 -8.55 3.38
CA ILE A 39 -4.95 -7.79 4.64
C ILE A 39 -3.81 -6.74 4.60
N HIS A 40 -2.75 -6.99 3.82
CA HIS A 40 -1.67 -6.02 3.63
C HIS A 40 -2.08 -4.90 2.68
N GLN A 41 -2.82 -5.23 1.62
CA GLN A 41 -3.40 -4.23 0.72
C GLN A 41 -4.39 -3.32 1.47
N ASP A 42 -5.31 -3.88 2.26
CA ASP A 42 -6.25 -3.09 3.06
C ASP A 42 -5.52 -2.19 4.07
N MET A 43 -4.44 -2.69 4.66
CA MET A 43 -3.61 -1.93 5.59
C MET A 43 -2.86 -0.79 4.90
N ALA A 44 -2.30 -1.03 3.72
CA ALA A 44 -1.63 -0.01 2.91
C ALA A 44 -2.62 1.08 2.48
N ALA A 45 -3.82 0.71 2.03
CA ALA A 45 -4.88 1.65 1.66
C ALA A 45 -5.30 2.52 2.86
N ALA A 46 -5.56 1.91 4.03
CA ALA A 46 -5.87 2.63 5.26
C ALA A 46 -4.76 3.60 5.68
N LEU A 47 -3.50 3.19 5.53
CA LEU A 47 -2.35 4.02 5.83
C LEU A 47 -2.26 5.24 4.88
N ILE A 48 -2.44 5.03 3.58
CA ILE A 48 -2.44 6.13 2.59
C ILE A 48 -3.57 7.13 2.87
N ALA A 49 -4.72 6.65 3.33
CA ALA A 49 -5.86 7.48 3.73
C ALA A 49 -5.67 8.20 5.08
N GLY A 50 -4.63 7.86 5.86
CA GLY A 50 -4.39 8.43 7.19
C GLY A 50 -5.26 7.84 8.31
N GLU A 51 -5.92 6.69 8.07
CA GLU A 51 -6.83 6.03 9.01
C GLU A 51 -6.07 5.18 10.04
N HIS A 52 -5.31 5.85 10.93
CA HIS A 52 -4.39 5.20 11.87
C HIS A 52 -5.05 4.13 12.79
N HIS A 53 -6.30 4.34 13.21
CA HIS A 53 -7.02 3.33 14.02
C HIS A 53 -7.27 2.03 13.25
N LEU A 54 -7.59 2.12 11.95
CA LEU A 54 -7.80 0.96 11.11
C LEU A 54 -6.48 0.24 10.84
N VAL A 55 -5.40 0.99 10.63
CA VAL A 55 -4.05 0.42 10.49
C VAL A 55 -3.66 -0.39 11.73
N ASP A 56 -3.90 0.15 12.93
CA ASP A 56 -3.63 -0.53 14.20
C ASP A 56 -4.43 -1.84 14.32
N GLU A 57 -5.72 -1.82 13.97
CA GLU A 57 -6.59 -3.00 14.01
C GLU A 57 -6.09 -4.08 13.04
N LEU A 58 -5.81 -3.72 11.79
CA LEU A 58 -5.38 -4.64 10.75
C LEU A 58 -4.00 -5.24 11.08
N ALA A 59 -3.08 -4.44 11.61
CA ALA A 59 -1.76 -4.92 12.01
C ALA A 59 -1.85 -5.92 13.18
N GLN A 60 -2.66 -5.63 14.20
CA GLN A 60 -2.89 -6.58 15.29
C GLN A 60 -3.54 -7.87 14.82
N LYS A 61 -4.52 -7.77 13.91
CA LYS A 61 -5.18 -8.93 13.32
C LYS A 61 -4.21 -9.78 12.53
N ALA A 62 -3.39 -9.18 11.67
CA ALA A 62 -2.37 -9.89 10.89
C ALA A 62 -1.40 -10.69 11.79
N LEU A 63 -0.91 -10.05 12.85
CA LEU A 63 -0.05 -10.70 13.83
C LEU A 63 -0.77 -11.83 14.59
N ALA A 64 -2.03 -11.64 14.96
CA ALA A 64 -2.84 -12.65 15.62
C ALA A 64 -3.13 -13.86 14.71
N ASP A 65 -3.24 -13.64 13.40
CA ASP A 65 -3.40 -14.66 12.37
C ASP A 65 -2.06 -15.38 12.04
N GLY A 66 -0.98 -15.03 12.74
CA GLY A 66 0.33 -15.69 12.62
C GLY A 66 1.17 -15.20 11.45
N ILE A 67 0.84 -14.05 10.86
CA ILE A 67 1.66 -13.40 9.84
C ILE A 67 2.91 -12.81 10.52
N GLU A 68 4.07 -13.03 9.92
CA GLU A 68 5.35 -12.53 10.44
C GLU A 68 5.37 -11.00 10.47
N ALA A 69 5.92 -10.42 11.54
CA ALA A 69 5.95 -8.96 11.70
C ALA A 69 6.69 -8.25 10.57
N LEU A 70 7.73 -8.88 10.01
CA LEU A 70 8.44 -8.34 8.84
C LEU A 70 7.54 -8.29 7.61
N GLU A 71 6.71 -9.30 7.38
CA GLU A 71 5.77 -9.33 6.25
C GLU A 71 4.72 -8.22 6.40
N VAL A 72 4.18 -8.03 7.60
CA VAL A 72 3.24 -6.93 7.91
C VAL A 72 3.88 -5.56 7.65
N MET A 73 5.14 -5.40 8.05
CA MET A 73 5.89 -4.16 7.82
C MET A 73 6.17 -3.91 6.35
N ASP A 74 6.74 -4.87 5.64
CA ASP A 74 7.23 -4.70 4.27
C ASP A 74 6.07 -4.59 3.27
N ASP A 75 5.09 -5.50 3.35
CA ASP A 75 4.02 -5.63 2.35
C ASP A 75 2.80 -4.75 2.67
N GLY A 76 2.63 -4.32 3.92
CA GLY A 76 1.57 -3.43 4.36
C GLY A 76 2.06 -2.00 4.57
N LEU A 77 2.79 -1.78 5.66
CA LEU A 77 3.10 -0.43 6.14
C LEU A 77 4.09 0.33 5.24
N ILE A 78 5.23 -0.28 4.91
CA ILE A 78 6.27 0.30 4.07
C ILE A 78 5.79 0.42 2.62
N ALA A 79 5.06 -0.59 2.13
CA ALA A 79 4.40 -0.55 0.84
C ALA A 79 3.47 0.67 0.70
N GLY A 80 2.56 0.88 1.66
CA GLY A 80 1.68 2.04 1.69
C GLY A 80 2.44 3.37 1.76
N MET A 81 3.47 3.45 2.61
CA MET A 81 4.34 4.63 2.69
C MET A 81 5.09 4.92 1.37
N GLY A 82 5.32 3.91 0.54
CA GLY A 82 5.90 4.08 -0.79
C GLY A 82 5.05 5.01 -1.67
N ILE A 83 3.73 4.82 -1.68
CA ILE A 83 2.80 5.68 -2.42
C ILE A 83 2.72 7.08 -1.78
N VAL A 84 2.64 7.17 -0.45
CA VAL A 84 2.66 8.45 0.27
C VAL A 84 3.92 9.26 -0.06
N GLY A 85 5.08 8.61 -0.10
CA GLY A 85 6.35 9.24 -0.46
C GLY A 85 6.37 9.79 -1.88
N ILE A 86 5.80 9.06 -2.84
CA ILE A 86 5.62 9.54 -4.22
C ILE A 86 4.70 10.76 -4.24
N LYS A 87 3.52 10.68 -3.61
CA LYS A 87 2.56 11.79 -3.54
C LYS A 87 3.18 13.06 -2.92
N PHE A 88 4.01 12.89 -1.90
CA PHE A 88 4.72 14.00 -1.28
C PHE A 88 5.78 14.60 -2.21
N ARG A 89 6.59 13.75 -2.88
CA ARG A 89 7.63 14.17 -3.83
C ARG A 89 7.06 14.93 -5.01
N GLU A 90 5.90 14.50 -5.52
CA GLU A 90 5.20 15.13 -6.64
C GLU A 90 4.29 16.31 -6.22
N ASN A 91 4.30 16.69 -4.94
CA ASN A 91 3.52 17.81 -4.38
C ASN A 91 2.00 17.64 -4.44
N PHE A 92 1.48 16.41 -4.40
CA PHE A 92 0.05 16.13 -4.23
C PHE A 92 -0.40 16.23 -2.78
N ILE A 93 0.49 15.95 -1.82
CA ILE A 93 0.25 16.06 -0.39
C ILE A 93 1.40 16.80 0.29
N PHE A 94 1.14 17.36 1.47
CA PHE A 94 2.10 18.18 2.23
C PHE A 94 2.11 17.78 3.70
N VAL A 95 3.17 18.17 4.41
CA VAL A 95 3.19 18.13 5.87
C VAL A 95 2.13 19.13 6.38
N PRO A 96 1.29 18.75 7.36
CA PRO A 96 0.26 19.64 7.93
C PRO A 96 0.81 20.95 8.51
#